data_AF-Q4S419-F1
#
_entry.id   AF-Q4S419-F1
#
_cell.length_a   1.000
_cell.length_b   1.000
_cell.length_c   1.000
_cell.angle_alpha   90.00
_cell.angle_beta   90.00
_cell.angle_gamma   90.00
#
_symmetry.space_group_name_H-M   'P 1'
#
loop_
_entity.id
_entity.type
_entity.pdbx_description
1 polymer ?
#
loop_
_entity_poly.entity_id
_entity_poly.type
_entity_poly.pdbx_seq_one_letter_code
_entity_poly.pdbx_strand_id
1 'polypeptide(L)'
;LLFRILPSTSDRFLLKNLVSGVDYNLCVLAIFDDTVTSLAATKVLGCASFSTKDVYPACRSLQAHFLGGTLTILVGGVVVVTLLVFTVALMVRHRVCNH
;
A
#
# COMPACT_ATOMS: atom_id res chain seq x y z
N LEU A 1 19.72 -10.72 -5.00
CA LEU A 1 20.05 -11.40 -6.28
C LEU A 1 19.36 -12.75 -6.27
N LEU A 2 18.54 -13.06 -7.27
CA LEU A 2 17.80 -14.32 -7.37
C LEU A 2 18.16 -14.99 -8.70
N PHE A 3 18.52 -16.27 -8.66
CA PHE A 3 18.91 -17.04 -9.84
C PHE A 3 17.93 -18.18 -10.06
N ARG A 4 17.59 -18.45 -11.32
CA ARG A 4 16.69 -19.54 -11.71
C ARG A 4 17.22 -20.21 -12.96
N ILE A 5 17.34 -21.54 -12.91
CA ILE A 5 17.77 -22.34 -14.06
C ILE A 5 16.58 -22.50 -15.00
N LEU A 6 16.81 -22.25 -16.29
CA LEU A 6 15.85 -22.44 -17.36
C LEU A 6 16.36 -23.54 -18.30
N PRO A 7 15.49 -24.44 -18.80
CA PRO A 7 15.88 -25.40 -19.83
C PRO A 7 16.35 -24.69 -21.10
N SER A 8 17.35 -25.24 -21.78
CA SER A 8 17.87 -24.68 -23.04
C SER A 8 16.84 -24.63 -24.17
N THR A 9 15.75 -25.40 -24.06
CA THR A 9 14.62 -25.41 -25.00
C THR A 9 13.60 -24.30 -24.75
N SER A 10 13.73 -23.55 -23.66
CA SER A 10 12.80 -22.47 -23.32
C SER A 10 13.24 -21.13 -23.94
N ASP A 11 12.34 -20.55 -24.73
CA ASP A 11 12.51 -19.26 -25.41
C ASP A 11 11.86 -18.10 -24.63
N ARG A 12 10.96 -18.42 -23.69
CA ARG A 12 10.20 -17.45 -22.88
C ARG A 12 9.98 -17.94 -21.47
N PHE A 13 9.89 -17.00 -20.54
CA PHE A 13 9.55 -17.25 -19.15
C PHE A 13 8.67 -16.14 -18.59
N LEU A 14 7.89 -16.48 -17.56
CA LEU A 14 7.00 -15.55 -16.88
C LEU A 14 7.55 -15.23 -15.49
N LEU A 15 7.83 -13.95 -15.27
CA LEU A 15 8.20 -13.40 -13.97
C LEU A 15 6.93 -13.14 -13.15
N LYS A 16 6.84 -13.75 -11.96
CA LYS A 16 5.70 -13.61 -11.02
C LYS A 16 6.21 -13.19 -9.65
N ASN A 17 5.31 -12.67 -8.82
CA ASN A 17 5.57 -12.26 -7.43
C ASN A 17 6.60 -11.13 -7.31
N LEU A 18 6.54 -10.16 -8.23
CA LEU A 18 7.34 -8.95 -8.12
C LEU A 18 6.62 -7.95 -7.22
N VAL A 19 7.41 -7.20 -6.46
CA VAL A 19 6.92 -6.06 -5.68
C VAL A 19 6.55 -4.95 -6.65
N SER A 20 5.40 -4.31 -6.47
CA SER A 20 4.94 -3.19 -7.28
C SER A 20 5.74 -1.92 -7.00
N GLY A 21 5.93 -1.05 -8.00
CA GLY A 21 6.61 0.24 -7.83
C GLY A 21 8.13 0.13 -7.72
N VAL A 22 8.69 -1.01 -8.15
CA VAL A 22 10.12 -1.32 -8.04
C VAL A 22 10.73 -1.48 -9.43
N ASP A 23 11.92 -0.92 -9.59
CA ASP A 23 12.78 -1.10 -10.76
C ASP A 23 13.61 -2.38 -10.63
N TYR A 24 13.53 -3.23 -11.64
CA TYR A 24 14.22 -4.50 -11.71
C TYR A 24 15.23 -4.53 -12.85
N ASN A 25 16.37 -5.18 -12.61
CA ASN A 25 17.37 -5.52 -13.62
C ASN A 25 17.39 -7.04 -13.80
N LEU A 26 17.09 -7.51 -15.00
CA LEU A 26 17.02 -8.91 -15.37
C LEU A 26 18.15 -9.23 -16.35
N CYS A 27 19.05 -10.12 -15.96
CA CYS A 27 20.13 -10.60 -16.82
C CYS A 27 19.98 -12.10 -17.09
N VAL A 28 20.14 -12.50 -18.35
CA VAL A 28 20.16 -13.90 -18.77
C VAL A 28 21.61 -14.32 -18.97
N LEU A 29 21.99 -15.44 -18.35
CA LEU A 29 23.31 -16.03 -18.47
C LEU A 29 23.18 -17.42 -19.09
N ALA A 30 24.04 -17.73 -20.06
CA ALA A 30 24.19 -19.07 -20.58
C ALA A 30 25.26 -19.81 -19.76
N ILE A 31 24.96 -21.06 -19.42
CA ILE A 31 25.86 -21.97 -18.72
C ILE A 31 26.44 -22.92 -19.76
N PHE A 32 27.76 -23.03 -19.82
CA PHE A 32 28.46 -23.98 -20.67
C PHE A 32 29.46 -24.78 -19.83
N ASP A 33 29.65 -26.06 -20.17
CA ASP A 33 30.77 -26.84 -19.64
C ASP A 33 32.01 -26.50 -20.46
N ASP A 34 32.99 -25.89 -19.80
CA ASP A 34 34.30 -25.69 -20.42
C ASP A 34 34.99 -27.06 -20.51
N THR A 35 35.19 -27.55 -21.74
CA THR A 35 35.84 -28.85 -22.03
C THR A 35 37.28 -28.96 -21.51
N VAL A 36 37.87 -27.85 -21.07
CA VAL A 36 39.25 -27.74 -20.57
C VAL A 36 39.33 -27.95 -19.05
N THR A 37 38.31 -27.55 -18.29
CA THR A 37 38.33 -27.58 -16.80
C THR A 37 37.16 -28.34 -16.19
N SER A 38 36.18 -28.78 -16.99
CA SER A 38 34.93 -29.40 -16.51
C SER A 38 34.18 -28.51 -15.49
N LEU A 39 34.39 -27.19 -15.55
CA LEU A 39 33.74 -26.20 -14.68
C LEU A 39 32.59 -25.54 -15.45
N ALA A 40 31.47 -25.33 -14.77
CA ALA A 40 30.32 -24.60 -15.32
C ALA A 40 30.67 -23.11 -15.46
N ALA A 41 30.98 -22.68 -16.69
CA ALA A 41 31.22 -21.28 -17.02
C ALA A 41 29.91 -20.56 -17.34
N THR A 42 29.77 -19.32 -16.88
CA THR A 42 28.60 -18.49 -17.15
C THR A 42 28.97 -17.31 -18.04
N LYS A 43 28.21 -17.11 -19.12
CA LYS A 43 28.35 -15.96 -20.02
C LYS A 43 27.06 -15.16 -20.05
N VAL A 44 27.13 -13.85 -19.84
CA VAL A 44 25.97 -12.96 -19.95
C VAL A 44 25.52 -12.91 -21.42
N LEU A 45 24.27 -13.28 -21.68
CA LEU A 45 23.63 -13.17 -22.99
C LEU A 45 23.00 -11.79 -23.19
N GLY A 46 22.48 -11.19 -22.12
CA GLY A 46 21.89 -9.86 -22.17
C GLY A 46 21.22 -9.47 -20.87
N CYS A 47 21.02 -8.17 -20.68
CA CYS A 47 20.32 -7.59 -19.54
C CYS A 47 19.22 -6.64 -20.00
N ALA A 48 18.11 -6.60 -19.27
CA ALA A 48 16.99 -5.70 -19.49
C ALA A 48 16.53 -5.11 -18.16
N SER A 49 16.24 -3.81 -18.16
CA SER A 49 15.68 -3.10 -17.01
C SER A 49 14.21 -2.82 -17.25
N PHE A 50 13.38 -3.07 -16.25
CA PHE A 50 11.94 -2.80 -16.33
C PHE A 50 11.40 -2.38 -14.96
N SER A 51 10.35 -1.57 -14.97
CA SER A 51 9.67 -1.11 -13.76
C SER A 51 8.31 -1.78 -13.63
N THR A 52 7.95 -2.12 -12.41
CA THR A 52 6.63 -2.68 -12.09
C THR A 52 5.65 -1.56 -11.80
N LYS A 53 4.42 -1.67 -12.31
CA LYS A 53 3.36 -0.70 -12.01
C LYS A 53 3.11 -0.64 -10.51
N ASP A 54 2.95 0.56 -9.97
CA ASP A 54 2.47 0.77 -8.61
C ASP A 54 1.09 0.14 -8.43
N VAL A 55 0.96 -0.75 -7.45
CA VAL A 55 -0.32 -1.35 -7.03
C VAL A 55 -0.88 -0.57 -5.83
N TYR A 56 -0.51 0.71 -5.71
CA TYR A 56 -1.19 1.59 -4.78
C TYR A 56 -2.29 2.34 -5.53
N PRO A 57 -3.55 1.86 -5.55
CA PRO A 57 -4.64 2.76 -5.85
C PRO A 57 -4.55 3.87 -4.82
N ALA A 58 -4.27 5.08 -5.30
CA ALA A 58 -4.15 6.30 -4.50
C ALA A 58 -5.08 6.20 -3.29
N CYS A 59 -4.49 6.20 -2.09
CA CYS A 59 -5.14 5.94 -0.82
C CYS A 59 -6.44 6.73 -0.66
N ARG A 60 -7.55 6.17 -1.14
CA ARG A 60 -8.89 6.72 -0.94
C ARG A 60 -9.31 6.59 0.54
N SER A 61 -8.48 5.92 1.35
CA SER A 61 -8.63 5.82 2.80
C SER A 61 -8.37 7.14 3.53
N LEU A 62 -7.66 8.11 2.93
CA LEU A 62 -7.52 9.43 3.57
C LEU A 62 -8.85 10.21 3.58
N GLN A 63 -9.78 9.90 2.67
CA GLN A 63 -11.13 10.46 2.69
C GLN A 63 -11.98 9.89 3.84
N ALA A 64 -11.71 8.67 4.32
CA ALA A 64 -12.46 8.09 5.44
C ALA A 64 -12.06 8.69 6.79
N HIS A 65 -10.80 9.11 6.96
CA HIS A 65 -10.35 9.78 8.18
C HIS A 65 -10.77 11.26 8.24
N PHE A 66 -11.01 11.90 7.09
CA PHE A 66 -11.60 13.25 7.03
C PHE A 66 -13.09 13.28 7.39
N LEU A 67 -13.80 12.14 7.24
CA LEU A 67 -15.14 11.96 7.80
C LEU A 67 -15.14 11.58 9.29
N GLY A 68 -14.00 11.23 9.89
CA GLY A 68 -13.92 10.89 11.32
C GLY A 68 -13.70 12.10 12.23
N GLY A 69 -12.76 12.98 11.85
CA GLY A 69 -12.41 14.16 12.67
C GLY A 69 -13.52 15.22 12.70
N THR A 70 -13.98 15.67 11.53
CA THR A 70 -15.02 16.72 11.47
C THR A 70 -16.36 16.23 12.00
N LEU A 71 -16.71 14.96 11.77
CA LEU A 71 -18.00 14.40 12.19
C LEU A 71 -18.06 14.17 13.70
N THR A 72 -16.96 13.76 14.34
CA THR A 72 -16.89 13.66 15.81
C THR A 72 -16.94 15.03 16.50
N ILE A 73 -16.24 16.04 15.95
CA ILE A 73 -16.31 17.43 16.45
C ILE A 73 -17.73 17.99 16.27
N LEU A 74 -18.35 17.78 15.11
CA LEU A 74 -19.70 18.27 14.81
C LEU A 74 -20.75 17.64 15.72
N VAL A 75 -20.74 16.30 15.85
CA VAL A 75 -21.69 15.57 16.72
C VAL A 75 -21.48 15.95 18.18
N GLY A 76 -20.22 15.99 18.65
CA GLY A 76 -19.91 16.41 20.03
C GLY A 76 -20.36 17.83 20.33
N GLY A 77 -20.15 18.77 19.40
CA GLY A 77 -20.58 20.16 19.55
C GLY A 77 -22.09 20.32 19.69
N VAL A 78 -22.87 19.67 18.81
CA VAL A 78 -24.34 19.73 18.86
C VAL A 78 -24.88 19.16 20.18
N VAL A 79 -24.30 18.07 20.68
CA VAL A 79 -24.70 17.46 21.96
C VAL A 79 -24.42 18.41 23.12
N VAL A 80 -23.24 19.04 23.17
CA VAL A 80 -22.90 19.99 24.26
C VAL A 80 -23.82 21.20 24.26
N VAL A 81 -24.08 21.79 23.09
CA VAL A 81 -24.96 22.97 22.98
C VAL A 81 -26.39 22.63 23.41
N THR A 82 -26.93 21.49 22.97
CA THR A 82 -28.30 21.09 23.35
C THR A 82 -28.43 20.81 24.86
N LEU A 83 -27.44 20.16 25.47
CA LEU A 83 -27.40 19.93 26.92
C LEU A 83 -27.33 21.24 27.72
N LEU A 84 -26.53 22.21 27.29
CA LEU A 84 -26.43 23.53 27.94
C LEU A 84 -27.77 24.27 27.90
N VAL A 85 -28.41 24.32 26.72
CA VAL A 85 -29.72 24.98 26.56
C VAL A 85 -30.79 24.31 27.44
N PHE A 86 -30.81 22.98 27.46
CA PHE A 86 -31.75 22.23 28.29
C PHE A 86 -31.56 22.50 29.79
N THR A 87 -30.31 22.52 30.24
CA THR A 87 -29.98 22.81 31.64
C THR A 87 -30.43 24.21 32.04
N VAL A 88 -30.18 25.23 31.22
CA VAL A 88 -30.61 26.60 31.50
C VAL A 88 -32.14 26.70 31.49
N ALA A 89 -32.82 26.08 30.52
CA ALA A 89 -34.28 26.08 30.45
C ALA A 89 -34.92 25.42 31.68
N LEU A 90 -34.36 24.30 32.14
CA LEU A 90 -34.78 23.66 33.38
C LEU A 90 -34.52 24.54 34.58
N MET A 91 -33.36 25.18 34.70
CA MET A 91 -33.05 26.08 35.81
C MET A 91 -34.02 27.25 35.89
N VAL A 92 -34.38 27.85 34.75
CA VAL A 92 -35.39 28.93 34.71
C VAL A 92 -36.77 28.41 35.11
N ARG A 93 -37.22 27.28 34.55
CA ARG A 93 -38.52 26.70 34.93
C ARG A 93 -38.56 26.28 36.41
N HIS A 94 -37.49 25.69 36.93
CA HIS A 94 -37.40 25.32 38.33
C HIS A 94 -37.36 26.56 39.23
N ARG A 95 -36.73 27.65 38.81
CA ARG A 95 -36.76 28.93 39.55
C ARG A 95 -38.14 29.57 39.52
N VAL A 96 -38.87 29.46 38.42
CA VAL A 96 -40.23 30.01 38.25
C VAL A 96 -41.29 29.15 38.94
N CYS A 97 -41.08 27.83 39.07
CA CYS A 97 -41.98 26.92 39.79
C CYS A 97 -41.62 26.73 41.28
N ASN A 98 -40.48 27.26 41.73
CA ASN A 98 -40.02 27.21 43.14
C ASN A 98 -40.11 28.59 43.82
N HIS A 99 -40.96 29.47 43.27
CA HIS A 99 -41.55 30.65 43.90
C HIS A 99 -43.07 30.47 43.88
#